data_AF-A0A961C9M3-F1
#
_entry.id   AF-A0A961C9M3-F1
#
_cell.length_a   1.000
_cell.length_b   1.000
_cell.length_c   1.000
_cell.angle_alpha   90.00
_cell.angle_beta   90.00
_cell.angle_gamma   90.00
#
_symmetry.space_group_name_H-M   'P 1'
#
loop_
_entity.id
_entity.type
_entity.pdbx_description
1 polymer ?
#
loop_
_entity_poly.entity_id
_entity_poly.type
_entity_poly.pdbx_seq_one_letter_code
_entity_poly.pdbx_strand_id
1 'polypeptide(L)'
;MILADASIRELVESGSLLIKPFEPDLVQPASIDVRLGTEFRVMSNSRLTHIDPRSHDDSVMDTVEVPVDEPFVLHPGEFALGHTAERLGLPDNIVGIVNGKSSLGRMGLQVHATAGFVD
;
A
#
# COMPACT_ATOMS: atom_id res chain seq x y z
N MET A 1 1.50 -20.80 6.34
CA MET A 1 2.41 -21.21 5.24
C MET A 1 2.70 -19.96 4.43
N ILE A 2 3.93 -19.71 4.00
CA ILE A 2 4.28 -18.57 3.13
C ILE A 2 4.43 -19.11 1.71
N LEU A 3 3.85 -18.42 0.73
CA LEU A 3 3.94 -18.81 -0.67
C LEU A 3 5.34 -18.51 -1.20
N ALA A 4 5.96 -19.50 -1.84
CA ALA A 4 7.17 -19.29 -2.61
C ALA A 4 6.85 -18.60 -3.93
N ASP A 5 7.87 -18.02 -4.55
CA ASP A 5 7.80 -17.34 -5.84
C ASP A 5 7.11 -18.18 -6.95
N ALA A 6 7.42 -19.48 -7.04
CA ALA A 6 6.81 -20.40 -8.00
C ALA A 6 5.29 -20.52 -7.77
N SER A 7 4.85 -20.63 -6.52
CA SER A 7 3.43 -20.72 -6.17
C SER A 7 2.70 -19.41 -6.43
N ILE A 8 3.34 -18.26 -6.18
CA ILE A 8 2.78 -16.95 -6.52
C ILE A 8 2.52 -16.87 -8.03
N ARG A 9 3.51 -17.28 -8.85
CA ARG A 9 3.38 -17.28 -10.31
C ARG A 9 2.26 -18.21 -10.79
N GLU A 10 2.18 -19.43 -10.27
CA GLU A 10 1.13 -20.40 -10.61
C GLU A 10 -0.28 -19.87 -10.28
N LEU A 11 -0.44 -19.21 -9.12
CA LEU A 11 -1.72 -18.61 -8.73
C LEU A 11 -2.12 -17.43 -9.62
N VAL A 12 -1.15 -16.63 -10.06
CA VAL A 12 -1.41 -15.53 -11.01
C VAL A 12 -1.74 -16.08 -12.40
N GLU A 13 -1.00 -17.08 -12.89
CA GLU A 13 -1.21 -17.72 -14.19
C GLU A 13 -2.56 -18.44 -14.27
N SER A 14 -2.99 -19.09 -13.19
CA SER A 14 -4.32 -19.72 -13.08
C SER A 14 -5.46 -18.71 -12.92
N GLY A 15 -5.16 -17.45 -12.63
CA GLY A 15 -6.14 -16.39 -12.36
C GLY A 15 -6.76 -16.43 -10.97
N SER A 16 -6.28 -17.31 -10.08
CA SER A 16 -6.75 -17.40 -8.69
C SER A 16 -6.30 -16.19 -7.87
N LEU A 17 -5.07 -15.72 -8.10
CA LEU A 17 -4.54 -14.49 -7.54
C LEU A 17 -4.52 -13.40 -8.62
N LEU A 18 -5.30 -12.35 -8.44
CA LEU A 18 -5.37 -11.24 -9.39
C LEU A 18 -4.43 -10.12 -8.95
N ILE A 19 -3.53 -9.72 -9.85
CA ILE A 19 -2.65 -8.56 -9.68
C ILE A 19 -2.71 -7.76 -10.97
N LYS A 20 -3.16 -6.50 -10.92
CA LYS A 20 -3.33 -5.67 -12.11
C LYS A 20 -2.78 -4.26 -11.91
N PRO A 21 -1.77 -3.84 -12.69
CA PRO A 21 -0.98 -4.64 -13.64
C PRO A 21 -0.08 -5.67 -12.94
N PHE A 22 0.19 -6.81 -13.59
CA PHE A 22 1.16 -7.81 -13.12
C PHE A 22 2.47 -7.70 -13.90
N GLU A 23 3.58 -7.59 -13.18
CA GLU A 23 4.93 -7.58 -13.75
C GLU A 23 5.75 -8.72 -13.14
N PRO A 24 6.10 -9.75 -13.93
CA PRO A 24 6.81 -10.94 -13.42
C PRO A 24 8.13 -10.64 -12.71
N ASP A 25 8.80 -9.57 -13.10
CA ASP A 25 10.09 -9.14 -12.54
C ASP A 25 9.99 -8.59 -11.12
N LEU A 26 8.77 -8.26 -10.65
CA LEU A 26 8.52 -7.81 -9.28
C LEU A 26 8.36 -8.99 -8.30
N VAL A 27 8.25 -10.22 -8.78
CA VAL A 27 8.15 -11.42 -7.92
C VAL A 27 9.50 -11.69 -7.24
N GLN A 28 9.47 -11.71 -5.92
CA GLN A 28 10.59 -12.01 -5.03
C GLN A 28 10.48 -13.46 -4.50
N PRO A 29 11.50 -14.02 -3.82
CA PRO A 29 11.51 -15.43 -3.41
C PRO A 29 10.29 -15.91 -2.62
N ALA A 30 9.63 -15.01 -1.88
CA ALA A 30 8.45 -15.32 -1.07
C ALA A 30 7.48 -14.12 -0.94
N SER A 31 7.52 -13.20 -1.90
CA SER A 31 6.68 -12.00 -1.92
C SER A 31 6.58 -11.45 -3.34
N ILE A 32 5.80 -10.40 -3.53
CA ILE A 32 5.80 -9.60 -4.74
C ILE A 32 5.95 -8.13 -4.34
N ASP A 33 6.85 -7.41 -5.02
CA ASP A 33 6.94 -5.97 -4.86
C ASP A 33 5.71 -5.29 -5.47
N VAL A 34 5.19 -4.28 -4.78
CA VAL A 34 4.11 -3.40 -5.27
C VAL A 34 4.65 -1.99 -5.43
N ARG A 35 3.98 -1.19 -6.24
CA ARG A 35 4.38 0.19 -6.54
C ARG A 35 3.46 1.19 -5.86
N LEU A 36 3.98 2.39 -5.66
CA LEU A 36 3.23 3.51 -5.10
C LEU A 36 2.34 4.13 -6.18
N GLY A 37 1.06 4.34 -5.85
CA GLY A 37 0.13 5.13 -6.65
C GLY A 37 0.43 6.63 -6.62
N THR A 38 -0.35 7.40 -7.38
CA THR A 38 -0.15 8.85 -7.55
C THR A 38 -1.11 9.69 -6.72
N GLU A 39 -2.08 9.08 -6.04
CA GLU A 39 -3.04 9.77 -5.17
C GLU A 39 -2.68 9.56 -3.70
N PHE A 40 -2.69 10.65 -2.93
CA PHE A 40 -2.46 10.65 -1.50
C PHE A 40 -3.60 11.35 -0.77
N ARG A 41 -3.82 10.98 0.49
CA ARG A 41 -4.63 11.76 1.42
C ARG A 41 -3.79 12.27 2.58
N VAL A 42 -3.90 13.56 2.85
CA VAL A 42 -3.15 14.27 3.90
C VAL A 42 -4.12 14.91 4.88
N MET A 43 -3.74 14.95 6.15
CA MET A 43 -4.63 15.42 7.21
C MET A 43 -4.68 16.94 7.27
N SER A 44 -5.89 17.52 7.33
CA SER A 44 -6.10 18.96 7.42
C SER A 44 -5.94 19.45 8.87
N ASN A 45 -4.72 19.33 9.42
CA ASN A 45 -4.41 19.55 10.85
C ASN A 45 -4.84 20.94 11.38
N SER A 46 -4.92 21.95 10.52
CA SER A 46 -5.31 23.32 10.90
C SER A 46 -6.82 23.49 11.14
N ARG A 47 -7.66 22.55 10.68
CA ARG A 47 -9.13 22.62 10.79
C ARG A 47 -9.68 21.84 11.97
N LEU A 48 -8.87 20.97 12.57
CA LEU A 48 -9.31 19.99 13.56
C LEU A 48 -8.58 20.20 14.89
N THR A 49 -9.29 19.98 15.99
CA THR A 49 -8.69 19.93 17.34
C THR A 49 -8.32 18.51 17.75
N HIS A 50 -9.03 17.51 17.23
CA HIS A 50 -8.87 16.09 17.50
C HIS A 50 -9.56 15.26 16.41
N ILE A 51 -9.29 13.95 16.40
CA ILE A 51 -10.01 12.96 15.59
C ILE A 51 -10.95 12.21 16.52
N ASP A 52 -12.26 12.18 16.20
CA ASP A 52 -13.21 11.28 16.86
C ASP A 52 -13.57 10.12 15.91
N PRO A 53 -13.09 8.89 16.18
CA PRO A 53 -13.38 7.71 15.35
C PRO A 53 -14.87 7.33 15.28
N ARG A 54 -15.73 7.89 16.14
CA ARG A 54 -17.18 7.67 16.08
C ARG A 54 -17.89 8.64 15.14
N SER A 55 -17.23 9.75 14.79
CA SER A 55 -17.74 10.72 13.84
C SER A 55 -17.46 10.26 12.40
N HIS A 56 -18.36 10.60 11.47
CA HIS A 56 -18.24 10.26 10.04
C HIS A 56 -17.93 11.51 9.23
N ASP A 57 -16.94 12.28 9.68
CA ASP A 57 -16.53 13.51 8.99
C ASP A 57 -15.46 13.18 7.94
N ASP A 58 -15.88 13.11 6.68
CA ASP A 58 -14.98 12.86 5.55
C ASP A 58 -14.08 14.06 5.21
N SER A 59 -14.31 15.24 5.82
CA SER A 59 -13.51 16.45 5.57
C SER A 59 -12.18 16.50 6.32
N VAL A 60 -11.85 15.43 7.05
CA VAL A 60 -10.63 15.32 7.87
C VAL A 60 -9.35 15.24 7.04
N MET A 61 -9.47 14.80 5.79
CA MET A 61 -8.34 14.58 4.88
C MET A 61 -8.59 15.26 3.53
N ASP A 62 -7.59 15.98 3.04
CA ASP A 62 -7.57 16.51 1.68
C ASP A 62 -6.90 15.50 0.74
N THR A 63 -7.38 15.39 -0.51
CA THR A 63 -6.77 14.54 -1.55
C THR A 63 -5.73 15.34 -2.33
N VAL A 64 -4.58 14.71 -2.59
CA VAL A 64 -3.47 15.27 -3.35
C VAL A 64 -3.14 14.30 -4.49
N GLU A 65 -3.36 14.75 -5.73
CA GLU A 65 -2.85 14.06 -6.91
C GLU A 65 -1.46 14.57 -7.24
N VAL A 66 -0.52 13.65 -7.44
CA VAL A 66 0.88 13.94 -7.78
C VAL A 66 1.12 13.56 -9.23
N PRO A 67 1.59 14.50 -10.09
CA PRO A 67 2.00 14.18 -11.45
C PRO A 67 3.04 13.05 -11.48
N VAL A 68 3.01 12.21 -12.52
CA VAL A 68 3.86 11.01 -12.64
C VAL A 68 5.36 11.34 -12.59
N ASP A 69 5.73 12.56 -12.97
CA ASP A 69 7.09 13.09 -13.03
C ASP A 69 7.48 13.93 -11.81
N GLU A 70 6.61 14.06 -10.81
CA GLU A 70 6.86 14.82 -9.60
C GLU A 70 6.90 13.93 -8.34
N PRO A 71 7.76 14.25 -7.36
CA PRO A 71 7.79 13.52 -6.10
C PRO A 71 6.72 14.02 -5.13
N PHE A 72 6.09 13.08 -4.42
CA PHE A 72 5.41 13.41 -3.17
C PHE A 72 6.43 13.61 -2.05
N VAL A 73 6.42 14.79 -1.41
CA VAL A 73 7.35 15.10 -0.31
C VAL A 73 6.69 14.77 1.02
N LEU A 74 7.12 13.67 1.65
CA LEU A 74 6.73 13.32 3.02
C LEU A 74 7.77 13.86 4.01
N HIS A 75 7.39 14.88 4.77
CA HIS A 75 8.27 15.48 5.78
C HIS A 75 8.42 14.59 7.03
N PRO A 76 9.53 14.70 7.80
CA PRO A 76 9.69 13.96 9.04
C PRO A 76 8.55 14.22 10.04
N GLY A 77 7.94 13.17 10.56
CA GLY A 77 6.82 13.23 11.51
C GLY A 77 5.44 13.41 10.88
N GLU A 78 5.37 13.62 9.56
CA GLU A 78 4.10 13.68 8.84
C GLU A 78 3.54 12.29 8.52
N PHE A 79 2.23 12.24 8.31
CA PHE A 79 1.50 11.05 7.93
C PHE A 79 0.65 11.33 6.69
N ALA A 80 0.70 10.41 5.72
CA ALA A 80 -0.15 10.43 4.54
C ALA A 80 -0.67 9.03 4.27
N LEU A 81 -1.90 8.95 3.76
CA LEU A 81 -2.43 7.71 3.18
C LEU A 81 -2.04 7.68 1.71
N GLY A 82 -1.45 6.57 1.28
CA GLY A 82 -1.24 6.25 -0.14
C GLY A 82 -1.90 4.93 -0.49
N HIS A 83 -1.82 4.55 -1.76
CA HIS A 83 -2.33 3.27 -2.24
C HIS A 83 -1.31 2.58 -3.14
N THR A 84 -1.49 1.28 -3.35
CA THR A 84 -0.71 0.55 -4.36
C THR A 84 -1.17 0.93 -5.75
N ALA A 85 -0.24 1.04 -6.71
CA ALA A 85 -0.60 1.20 -8.12
C ALA A 85 -1.34 -0.05 -8.64
N GLU A 86 -1.02 -1.22 -8.09
CA GLU A 86 -1.68 -2.47 -8.39
C GLU A 86 -3.03 -2.61 -7.69
N ARG A 87 -4.01 -3.14 -8.40
CA ARG A 87 -5.24 -3.70 -7.84
C ARG A 87 -5.07 -5.19 -7.59
N LEU A 88 -5.29 -5.61 -6.36
CA LEU A 88 -5.17 -6.98 -5.90
C LEU A 88 -6.55 -7.64 -5.75
N GLY A 89 -6.63 -8.94 -6.03
CA GLY A 89 -7.78 -9.78 -5.71
C GLY A 89 -7.29 -11.14 -5.24
N LEU A 90 -7.57 -11.47 -3.97
CA LEU A 90 -7.09 -12.67 -3.31
C LEU A 90 -8.19 -13.75 -3.35
N PRO A 91 -7.83 -15.03 -3.48
CA PRO A 91 -8.77 -16.13 -3.29
C PRO A 91 -9.10 -16.30 -1.79
N ASP A 92 -10.21 -16.99 -1.49
CA ASP A 92 -10.75 -17.17 -0.13
C ASP A 92 -9.87 -17.98 0.84
N ASN A 93 -8.80 -18.58 0.33
CA ASN A 93 -7.87 -19.42 1.07
C ASN A 93 -6.49 -18.78 1.28
N ILE A 94 -6.31 -17.50 0.92
CA ILE A 94 -5.03 -16.78 1.03
C ILE A 94 -5.27 -15.40 1.64
N VAL A 95 -4.41 -15.04 2.58
CA VAL A 95 -4.32 -13.69 3.15
C VAL A 95 -3.01 -13.04 2.73
N GLY A 96 -3.03 -11.72 2.56
CA GLY A 96 -1.85 -10.92 2.24
C GLY A 96 -1.26 -10.24 3.48
N ILE A 97 0.04 -9.98 3.45
CA ILE A 97 0.72 -9.16 4.45
C ILE A 97 1.59 -8.13 3.74
N VAL A 98 1.27 -6.86 3.90
CA VAL A 98 2.06 -5.72 3.41
C VAL A 98 3.27 -5.54 4.31
N ASN A 99 4.45 -5.42 3.71
CA ASN A 99 5.70 -5.15 4.42
C ASN A 99 6.50 -4.06 3.70
N GLY A 100 7.27 -3.30 4.47
CA GLY A 100 8.22 -2.34 3.90
C GLY A 100 9.45 -3.04 3.32
N LYS A 101 10.01 -2.49 2.24
CA LYS A 101 11.33 -2.93 1.77
C LYS A 101 12.41 -2.50 2.75
N SER A 102 13.36 -3.38 3.02
CA SER A 102 14.45 -3.10 3.97
C SER A 102 15.25 -1.83 3.60
N SER A 103 15.40 -1.53 2.31
CA SER A 103 16.03 -0.30 1.83
C SER A 103 15.28 0.96 2.29
N LEU A 104 13.96 0.94 2.27
CA LEU A 104 13.10 2.06 2.68
C LEU A 104 13.02 2.17 4.20
N GLY A 105 12.91 1.03 4.90
CA GLY A 105 12.87 0.99 6.36
C GLY A 105 14.14 1.57 7.00
N ARG A 106 15.32 1.38 6.38
CA ARG A 106 16.58 2.00 6.84
C ARG A 106 16.62 3.52 6.68
N MET A 107 15.74 4.10 5.85
CA MET A 107 15.59 5.55 5.71
C MET A 107 14.49 6.12 6.61
N GLY A 108 13.88 5.29 7.46
CA GLY A 108 12.80 5.70 8.35
C GLY A 108 11.41 5.73 7.70
N LEU A 109 11.26 5.23 6.47
CA LEU A 109 9.96 5.16 5.83
C LEU A 109 9.16 3.96 6.34
N GLN A 110 8.03 4.26 6.99
CA GLN A 110 7.06 3.26 7.44
C GLN A 110 5.91 3.18 6.42
N VAL A 111 5.76 2.02 5.77
CA VAL A 111 4.76 1.83 4.69
C VAL A 111 3.38 1.41 5.19
N HIS A 112 3.30 0.87 6.41
CA HIS A 112 2.06 0.63 7.13
C HIS A 112 2.32 0.78 8.63
N ALA A 113 1.33 1.27 9.37
CA ALA A 113 1.44 1.46 10.81
C ALA A 113 0.75 0.35 11.62
N THR A 114 -0.49 0.03 11.25
CA THR A 114 -1.39 -0.78 12.09
C THR A 114 -2.17 -1.84 11.32
N ALA A 115 -2.44 -1.63 10.03
CA ALA A 115 -3.27 -2.49 9.19
C ALA A 115 -2.50 -2.95 7.95
N GLY A 116 -1.54 -3.86 8.14
CA GLY A 116 -0.79 -4.49 7.04
C GLY A 116 -1.39 -5.81 6.56
N PHE A 117 -2.48 -6.28 7.19
CA PHE A 117 -3.14 -7.54 6.86
C PHE A 117 -4.19 -7.30 5.76
N VAL A 118 -4.19 -8.15 4.75
CA VAL A 118 -5.15 -8.11 3.64
C VAL A 118 -5.95 -9.40 3.71
N ASP A 119 -7.25 -9.26 3.99
CA ASP A 119 -8.21 -10.37 4.05
C ASP A 119 -8.60 -10.90 2.66
#